data_AF-A0A949AZY6-F1
#
_entry.id   AF-A0A949AZY6-F1
#
_cell.length_a   1.000
_cell.length_b   1.000
_cell.length_c   1.000
_cell.angle_alpha   90.00
_cell.angle_beta   90.00
_cell.angle_gamma   90.00
#
_symmetry.space_group_name_H-M   'P 1'
#
loop_
_entity.id
_entity.type
_entity.pdbx_description
1 polymer ?
#
loop_
_entity_poly.entity_id
_entity_poly.type
_entity_poly.pdbx_seq_one_letter_code
_entity_poly.pdbx_strand_id
1 'polypeptide(L)' 'MKDKRITCIQCEKPFVFSVAEQERFIASGFAIPKRCPECRKKKLKEVELNEKWESKVRQKRVLKRNKYEFYERESE' A
#
# COMPACT_ATOMS: atom_id res chain seq x y z
N MET A 1 -14.83 21.43 -18.81
CA MET A 1 -13.74 21.56 -17.81
C MET A 1 -12.40 21.64 -18.54
N LYS A 2 -11.30 22.11 -17.92
CA LYS A 2 -9.95 22.10 -18.54
C LYS A 2 -9.01 21.21 -17.73
N ASP A 3 -7.98 20.67 -18.38
CA ASP A 3 -6.92 19.92 -17.70
C ASP A 3 -6.20 20.84 -16.69
N LYS A 4 -6.02 20.34 -15.46
CA LYS A 4 -5.34 21.08 -14.40
C LYS A 4 -4.02 20.42 -14.09
N ARG A 5 -2.95 21.21 -13.93
CA ARG A 5 -1.69 20.71 -13.40
C ARG A 5 -1.68 20.91 -11.89
N ILE A 6 -1.49 19.84 -11.15
CA ILE A 6 -1.46 19.84 -9.68
C ILE A 6 -0.06 19.40 -9.24
N THR A 7 0.52 20.10 -8.27
CA THR A 7 1.81 19.73 -7.68
C THR A 7 1.61 18.67 -6.60
N CYS A 8 2.35 17.56 -6.68
CA CYS A 8 2.31 16.51 -5.67
C CYS A 8 2.97 16.97 -4.37
N ILE A 9 2.31 16.80 -3.22
CA ILE A 9 2.87 17.16 -1.91
C ILE A 9 4.05 16.26 -1.49
N GLN A 10 4.13 15.03 -2.03
CA GLN A 10 5.13 14.06 -1.59
C GLN A 10 6.42 14.06 -2.45
N CYS A 11 6.31 14.35 -3.75
CA CYS A 11 7.46 14.33 -4.65
C CYS A 11 7.66 15.64 -5.41
N GLU A 12 6.82 16.64 -5.15
CA GLU A 12 6.89 17.99 -5.72
C GLU A 12 6.80 18.06 -7.25
N LYS A 13 6.51 16.93 -7.91
CA LYS A 13 6.33 16.86 -9.35
C LYS A 13 4.92 17.31 -9.74
N PRO A 14 4.77 18.18 -10.76
CA PRO A 14 3.47 18.48 -11.33
C PRO A 14 2.94 17.26 -12.08
N PHE A 15 1.66 16.95 -11.90
CA PHE A 15 0.96 15.93 -12.66
C PHE A 15 -0.30 16.52 -13.28
N VAL A 16 -0.73 15.94 -14.41
CA VAL A 16 -1.94 16.35 -15.11
C VAL A 16 -3.12 15.67 -14.44
N PHE A 17 -4.10 16.47 -14.05
CA PHE A 17 -5.42 16.03 -13.61
C PHE A 17 -6.40 16.35 -14.73
N SER A 18 -6.67 15.33 -15.53
CA SER A 18 -7.46 15.46 -16.75
C SER A 18 -8.92 15.77 -16.45
N VAL A 19 -9.64 16.28 -17.45
CA VAL A 19 -11.10 16.51 -17.33
C VAL A 19 -11.86 15.23 -16.97
N ALA A 20 -11.52 14.11 -17.62
CA ALA A 20 -12.15 12.81 -17.35
C ALA A 20 -11.93 12.35 -15.89
N GLU A 21 -10.73 12.55 -15.35
CA GLU A 21 -10.45 12.25 -13.94
C GLU A 21 -11.20 13.19 -13.00
N GLN A 22 -11.28 14.49 -13.33
CA GLN A 22 -12.05 15.45 -12.55
C GLN A 22 -13.54 15.06 -12.47
N GLU A 23 -14.15 14.71 -13.60
CA GLU A 23 -15.55 14.28 -13.66
C GLU A 23 -15.78 13.00 -12.87
N ARG A 24 -14.87 12.03 -12.97
CA ARG A 24 -14.95 10.77 -12.21
C ARG A 24 -14.85 11.00 -10.71
N PHE A 25 -13.97 11.91 -10.28
CA PHE A 25 -13.82 12.28 -8.86
C PHE A 25 -15.07 13.00 -8.34
N ILE A 26 -15.63 13.93 -9.12
CA ILE A 26 -16.87 14.66 -8.77
C ILE A 26 -18.05 13.69 -8.69
N ALA A 27 -18.24 12.83 -9.70
CA ALA A 27 -19.33 11.85 -9.75
C ALA A 27 -19.27 10.85 -8.59
N SER A 28 -18.07 10.54 -8.10
CA SER A 28 -17.87 9.64 -6.97
C SER A 28 -17.88 10.36 -5.61
N GLY A 29 -18.04 11.68 -5.58
CA GLY A 29 -17.98 12.47 -4.34
C GLY A 29 -16.59 12.52 -3.69
N PHE A 30 -15.52 12.26 -4.44
CA PHE A 30 -14.15 12.26 -3.93
C PHE A 30 -13.50 13.65 -4.00
N ALA A 31 -12.67 13.95 -3.00
CA ALA A 31 -11.85 15.16 -2.99
C ALA A 31 -10.71 15.09 -4.03
N ILE A 32 -10.30 16.27 -4.53
CA ILE A 32 -9.21 16.41 -5.51
C ILE A 32 -7.91 15.78 -4.97
N PRO A 33 -7.20 14.96 -5.77
CA PRO A 33 -5.99 14.30 -5.30
C PRO A 33 -4.85 15.29 -5.07
N LYS A 34 -4.27 15.26 -3.87
CA LYS A 34 -3.06 16.02 -3.50
C LYS A 34 -1.75 15.30 -3.82
N ARG A 35 -1.83 14.01 -4.18
CA ARG A 35 -0.68 13.14 -4.49
C ARG A 35 -0.80 12.60 -5.91
N CYS A 36 0.32 12.59 -6.63
CA CYS A 36 0.41 12.01 -7.96
C CYS A 36 0.14 10.50 -7.93
N PRO A 37 -0.27 9.89 -9.06
CA PRO A 37 -0.54 8.46 -9.15
C PRO A 37 0.67 7.60 -8.76
N GLU A 38 1.88 8.05 -9.08
CA GLU A 38 3.12 7.35 -8.74
C GLU A 38 3.34 7.25 -7.24
N CYS A 39 3.15 8.34 -6.50
CA CYS A 39 3.26 8.35 -5.04
C CYS A 39 2.17 7.50 -4.37
N ARG A 40 0.96 7.50 -4.93
CA ARG A 40 -0.13 6.62 -4.46
C ARG A 40 0.23 5.14 -4.66
N LYS A 41 0.70 4.74 -5.85
CA LYS A 41 1.15 3.37 -6.15
C LYS A 41 2.30 2.92 -5.25
N LYS A 42 3.30 3.79 -5.05
CA LYS A 42 4.44 3.48 -4.16
C LYS A 42 3.98 3.18 -2.74
N LYS A 43 3.03 3.96 -2.20
CA LYS A 43 2.50 3.72 -0.85
C LYS A 43 1.75 2.38 -0.75
N LEU A 44 0.96 2.05 -1.76
CA LEU A 44 0.26 0.75 -1.80
C LEU A 44 1.25 -0.42 -1.82
N LYS A 45 2.28 -0.34 -2.67
CA LYS A 45 3.32 -1.38 -2.77
C LYS A 45 4.10 -1.54 -1.45
N GLU A 46 4.40 -0.45 -0.76
CA GLU A 46 5.05 -0.48 0.55
C GLU A 46 4.20 -1.23 1.58
N VAL A 47 2.89 -0.95 1.64
CA VAL A 47 1.94 -1.62 2.55
C VAL A 47 1.87 -3.12 2.26
N GLU A 48 1.71 -3.50 0.98
CA GLU A 48 1.65 -4.91 0.55
C GLU A 48 2.94 -5.68 0.92
N LEU A 49 4.11 -5.06 0.72
CA LEU A 49 5.40 -5.66 1.09
C LEU A 49 5.50 -5.86 2.60
N ASN A 50 5.04 -4.90 3.39
CA ASN A 50 5.04 -5.00 4.85
C ASN A 50 4.14 -6.15 5.34
N GLU A 51 2.89 -6.24 4.85
CA GLU A 51 1.95 -7.32 5.18
C GLU A 51 2.52 -8.71 4.84
N LYS A 52 3.19 -8.83 3.69
CA LYS A 52 3.85 -10.07 3.27
C LYS A 52 5.01 -10.43 4.19
N TRP A 53 5.81 -9.45 4.61
CA TRP A 53 6.92 -9.67 5.55
C TRP A 53 6.39 -10.08 6.94
N GLU A 54 5.40 -9.38 7.47
CA GLU A 54 4.74 -9.71 8.74
C GLU A 54 4.17 -11.12 8.74
N SER A 55 3.49 -11.51 7.65
CA SER A 55 2.95 -12.87 7.47
C SER A 55 4.04 -13.94 7.51
N LYS A 56 5.18 -13.70 6.83
CA LYS A 56 6.35 -14.61 6.86
C LYS A 56 6.97 -14.71 8.25
N VAL A 57 7.12 -13.58 8.95
CA VAL A 57 7.65 -13.54 10.31
C VAL A 57 6.74 -14.32 11.26
N ARG A 58 5.42 -14.15 11.16
CA ARG A 58 4.43 -14.91 11.92
C ARG A 58 4.57 -16.40 11.65
N GLN A 59 4.62 -16.82 10.38
CA GLN A 59 4.79 -18.22 10.01
C GLN A 59 6.09 -18.81 10.59
N LYS A 60 7.21 -18.08 10.52
CA LYS A 60 8.49 -18.52 11.08
C LYS A 60 8.42 -18.71 12.60
N ARG A 61 7.72 -17.82 13.32
CA ARG A 61 7.50 -17.96 14.78
C ARG A 61 6.67 -19.21 15.11
N VAL A 62 5.59 -19.46 14.37
CA VAL A 62 4.75 -20.67 14.52
C VAL A 62 5.58 -21.93 14.25
N LEU A 63 6.32 -21.98 13.15
CA LEU A 63 7.18 -23.12 12.82
C LEU A 63 8.24 -23.38 13.89
N LYS A 64 8.85 -22.33 14.45
CA LYS A 64 9.81 -22.46 15.55
C LYS A 64 9.15 -23.03 16.82
N ARG A 65 7.96 -22.55 17.16
CA ARG A 65 7.18 -23.06 18.30
C ARG A 65 6.81 -24.53 18.11
N ASN A 66 6.22 -24.88 16.96
CA ASN A 66 5.84 -26.26 16.65
C ASN A 66 7.05 -27.20 16.66
N LYS A 67 8.20 -26.73 16.16
CA LYS A 67 9.47 -27.48 16.22
C LYS A 67 9.89 -27.77 17.66
N TYR A 68 9.70 -26.82 18.58
CA TYR A 68 10.05 -27.02 19.99
C TYR A 68 9.08 -27.97 20.69
N GLU A 69 7.77 -27.80 20.47
CA GLU A 69 6.73 -28.72 20.99
C GLU A 69 6.92 -30.16 20.48
N PHE A 70 7.44 -30.34 19.26
CA PHE A 70 7.77 -31.65 18.70
C PHE A 70 8.89 -32.35 19.50
N TYR A 71 9.98 -31.65 19.81
CA TYR A 71 11.10 -32.26 20.55
C TYR A 71 10.75 -32.57 22.00
N GLU A 72 9.95 -31.73 22.67
CA GLU A 72 9.50 -32.01 24.04
C GLU A 72 8.67 -33.30 24.12
N ARG A 73 7.85 -33.58 23.10
CA ARG A 73 7.03 -34.80 23.04
C ARG A 73 7.84 -36.07 22.79
N GLU A 74 8.93 -36.00 22.03
CA GLU A 74 9.78 -37.17 21.74
C GLU A 74 10.77 -37.50 22.86
N SER A 75 10.93 -36.61 23.85
CA SER A 75 11.85 -36.78 24.98
C SER A 75 11.24 -37.45 26.23
N GLU A 76 9.94 -37.77 26.21
CA GLU A 76 9.21 -38.57 27.21
C GLU A 76 9.02 -40.01 26.73
#